data_AF-A0AAU5MLU0-F1
#
_entry.id   AF-A0AAU5MLU0-F1
#
_cell.length_a   1.000
_cell.length_b   1.000
_cell.length_c   1.000
_cell.angle_alpha   90.00
_cell.angle_beta   90.00
_cell.angle_gamma   90.00
#
_symmetry.space_group_name_H-M   'P 1'
#
loop_
_entity.id
_entity.type
_entity.pdbx_description
1 polymer ?
#
loop_
_entity_poly.entity_id
_entity_poly.type
_entity_poly.pdbx_seq_one_letter_code
_entity_poly.pdbx_strand_id
1 'polypeptide(L)'
;MPQHELVLVVDFGAQYAQLIARRVREAKVYSEIVPHSMPVEEMLARQPKAIILSGGPQSVYAEGAPRVETGLFEAGVPAFGICYGFQAMAQTLGGDVRRTGLREFGRTPVTVSEPGTLLADIPEELNVWMSHGDAVHAPPAGFAVLAASEGAPVAAFEDLDRRLAGVQWHPEVLHSQAGQAVLEHFLYQIAGCKGDWTTTNVVDEQVELIRQQVGDKQVLCALSGGVDSAVAAALVHKAIGDQLTCVYVDHGLQRAGESEQIEKDFVAAIGIRLEAIDAEEQFLSALAGVTDPEQKRKIVGREFIRTFEATARKVDAERHIEFLVQGTLYPDVVESGGGTGAANIKSHHNVGGLPDDLQFSLIEPLRTLFKDEVRELGLALGLPETMVYRHPFPGPGLSIRIIGEVTRERLDILRAADLIARTELTAAGLDRDIWQFPVVLLADVRSVGVQGDGRTYGHPVVLRPVTSEDAMTADWARLPYDVIERISTRITNEVDEINRVTLDVTSKPPGTIEWE
;
A
#
# COMPACT_ATOMS: atom_id res chain seq x y z
N MET A 1 6.55 17.49 -19.87
CA MET A 1 6.59 16.07 -19.49
C MET A 1 5.87 15.30 -20.58
N PRO A 2 6.27 14.06 -20.93
CA PRO A 2 5.42 13.21 -21.75
C PRO A 2 4.06 13.13 -21.07
N GLN A 3 3.00 13.51 -21.78
CA GLN A 3 1.65 13.54 -21.24
C GLN A 3 1.11 12.12 -21.36
N HIS A 4 1.23 11.33 -20.28
CA HIS A 4 0.59 10.01 -20.20
C HIS A 4 -0.91 10.15 -20.39
N GLU A 5 -1.55 9.07 -20.85
CA GLU A 5 -3.00 9.00 -20.91
C GLU A 5 -3.57 9.01 -19.48
N LEU A 6 -4.08 10.17 -19.06
CA LEU A 6 -4.60 10.40 -17.72
C LEU A 6 -6.05 9.92 -17.59
N VAL A 7 -6.32 9.07 -16.60
CA VAL A 7 -7.66 8.73 -16.14
C VAL A 7 -7.92 9.38 -14.79
N LEU A 8 -8.96 10.18 -14.67
CA LEU A 8 -9.38 10.74 -13.38
C LEU A 8 -10.33 9.77 -12.68
N VAL A 9 -10.07 9.45 -11.43
CA VAL A 9 -10.96 8.67 -10.56
C VAL A 9 -11.60 9.63 -9.56
N VAL A 10 -12.88 9.91 -9.76
CA VAL A 10 -13.65 10.81 -8.89
C VAL A 10 -14.09 10.04 -7.65
N ASP A 11 -13.59 10.45 -6.48
CA ASP A 11 -13.90 9.82 -5.20
C ASP A 11 -15.17 10.40 -4.56
N PHE A 12 -16.22 9.57 -4.49
CA PHE A 12 -17.48 9.85 -3.82
C PHE A 12 -17.52 9.41 -2.34
N GLY A 13 -16.35 9.16 -1.74
CA GLY A 13 -16.20 8.82 -0.33
C GLY A 13 -16.30 7.32 -0.03
N ALA A 14 -16.00 6.47 -1.01
CA ALA A 14 -15.87 5.03 -0.80
C ALA A 14 -14.42 4.64 -0.51
N GLN A 15 -14.23 3.54 0.23
CA GLN A 15 -12.92 2.92 0.47
C GLN A 15 -12.23 2.46 -0.84
N TYR A 16 -12.95 2.46 -1.96
CA TYR A 16 -12.53 1.79 -3.20
C TYR A 16 -11.90 2.70 -4.25
N ALA A 17 -11.91 4.04 -4.10
CA ALA A 17 -11.31 4.94 -5.09
C ALA A 17 -9.80 4.64 -5.31
N GLN A 18 -9.08 4.29 -4.25
CA GLN A 18 -7.69 3.85 -4.35
C GLN A 18 -7.54 2.52 -5.10
N LEU A 19 -8.44 1.57 -4.88
CA LEU A 19 -8.44 0.30 -5.61
C LEU A 19 -8.75 0.50 -7.10
N ILE A 20 -9.72 1.35 -7.44
CA ILE A 20 -10.04 1.69 -8.84
C ILE A 20 -8.80 2.28 -9.51
N ALA A 21 -8.18 3.30 -8.92
CA ALA A 21 -6.96 3.91 -9.44
C ALA A 21 -5.85 2.85 -9.63
N ARG A 22 -5.66 1.96 -8.67
CA ARG A 22 -4.70 0.85 -8.76
C ARG A 22 -5.00 -0.10 -9.92
N ARG A 23 -6.26 -0.52 -10.13
CA ARG A 23 -6.66 -1.39 -11.26
C ARG A 23 -6.44 -0.72 -12.63
N VAL A 24 -6.62 0.60 -12.70
CA VAL A 24 -6.27 1.37 -13.91
C VAL A 24 -4.76 1.34 -14.17
N ARG A 25 -3.91 1.43 -13.13
CA ARG A 25 -2.45 1.27 -13.26
C ARG A 25 -2.04 -0.15 -13.65
N GLU A 26 -2.71 -1.17 -13.12
CA GLU A 26 -2.50 -2.57 -13.51
C GLU A 26 -2.80 -2.78 -15.00
N ALA A 27 -3.82 -2.08 -15.51
CA ALA A 27 -4.11 -1.94 -16.94
C ALA A 27 -3.16 -0.96 -17.66
N LYS A 28 -1.99 -0.62 -17.11
CA LYS A 28 -0.95 0.18 -17.75
C LYS A 28 -1.39 1.58 -18.22
N VAL A 29 -2.40 2.17 -17.57
CA VAL A 29 -2.86 3.55 -17.83
C VAL A 29 -2.62 4.41 -16.59
N TYR A 30 -2.18 5.66 -16.76
CA TYR A 30 -1.97 6.58 -15.63
C TYR A 30 -3.31 7.03 -15.05
N SER A 31 -3.40 7.15 -13.72
CA SER A 31 -4.63 7.50 -13.02
C SER A 31 -4.40 8.44 -11.84
N GLU A 32 -5.27 9.43 -11.66
CA GLU A 32 -5.28 10.30 -10.47
C GLU A 32 -6.65 10.31 -9.80
N ILE A 33 -6.66 10.21 -8.48
CA ILE A 33 -7.84 10.37 -7.63
C ILE A 33 -8.09 11.86 -7.42
N VAL A 34 -9.32 12.29 -7.65
CA VAL A 34 -9.78 13.67 -7.42
C VAL A 34 -11.03 13.64 -6.56
N PRO A 35 -11.24 14.63 -5.67
CA PRO A 35 -12.44 14.69 -4.86
C PRO A 35 -13.66 14.98 -5.73
N HIS A 36 -14.82 14.43 -5.37
CA HIS A 36 -16.08 14.73 -6.05
C HIS A 36 -16.49 16.21 -6.04
N SER A 37 -15.86 17.03 -5.20
CA SER A 37 -16.08 18.48 -5.11
C SER A 37 -15.26 19.29 -6.10
N MET A 38 -14.32 18.67 -6.82
CA MET A 38 -13.54 19.35 -7.86
C MET A 38 -14.48 19.82 -8.99
N PRO A 39 -14.42 21.09 -9.42
CA PRO A 39 -15.24 21.58 -10.52
C PRO A 39 -14.97 20.83 -11.83
N VAL A 40 -16.02 20.61 -12.64
CA VAL A 40 -15.89 19.93 -13.94
C VAL A 40 -14.89 20.64 -14.85
N GLU A 41 -14.88 21.98 -14.85
CA GLU A 41 -13.91 22.76 -15.63
C GLU A 41 -12.46 22.44 -15.25
N GLU A 42 -12.18 22.28 -13.95
CA GLU A 42 -10.84 21.91 -13.46
C GLU A 42 -10.47 20.48 -13.87
N MET A 43 -11.41 19.54 -13.78
CA MET A 43 -11.20 18.16 -14.25
C MET A 43 -10.86 18.13 -15.74
N LEU A 44 -11.63 18.85 -16.57
CA LEU A 44 -11.44 18.89 -18.02
C LEU A 44 -10.17 19.65 -18.42
N ALA A 45 -9.74 20.66 -17.65
CA ALA A 45 -8.49 21.38 -17.88
C ALA A 45 -7.25 20.48 -17.77
N ARG A 46 -7.34 19.37 -17.02
CA ARG A 46 -6.29 18.33 -16.96
C ARG A 46 -6.23 17.45 -18.21
N GLN A 47 -7.17 17.61 -19.15
CA GLN A 47 -7.27 16.86 -20.40
C GLN A 47 -7.29 15.32 -20.18
N PRO A 48 -8.19 14.81 -19.33
CA PRO A 48 -8.27 13.37 -19.08
C PRO A 48 -8.68 12.60 -20.35
N LYS A 49 -8.08 11.44 -20.54
CA LYS A 49 -8.47 10.45 -21.53
C LYS A 49 -9.80 9.78 -21.16
N ALA A 50 -10.04 9.57 -19.87
CA ALA A 50 -11.30 9.06 -19.34
C ALA A 50 -11.54 9.52 -17.89
N ILE A 51 -12.78 9.42 -17.43
CA ILE A 51 -13.18 9.74 -16.06
C ILE A 51 -13.95 8.54 -15.47
N ILE A 52 -13.52 8.05 -14.31
CA ILE A 52 -14.21 6.99 -13.57
C ILE A 52 -14.87 7.59 -12.35
N LEU A 53 -16.17 7.38 -12.20
CA LEU A 53 -16.99 7.82 -11.08
C LEU A 53 -17.08 6.66 -10.07
N SER A 54 -16.46 6.80 -8.91
CA SER A 54 -16.38 5.72 -7.92
C SER A 54 -17.74 5.38 -7.29
N GLY A 55 -17.77 4.29 -6.53
CA GLY A 55 -18.84 4.06 -5.56
C GLY A 55 -18.82 5.09 -4.41
N GLY A 56 -19.85 5.03 -3.57
CA GLY A 56 -20.04 5.88 -2.40
C GLY A 56 -21.05 5.26 -1.44
N PRO A 57 -20.96 5.50 -0.13
CA PRO A 57 -21.85 4.88 0.87
C PRO A 57 -23.25 5.51 0.88
N GLN A 58 -23.43 6.63 0.18
CA GLN A 58 -24.64 7.44 0.23
C GLN A 58 -25.67 6.99 -0.81
N SER A 59 -26.95 7.26 -0.52
CA SER A 59 -28.02 7.19 -1.51
C SER A 59 -27.97 8.45 -2.38
N VAL A 60 -28.18 8.35 -3.70
CA VAL A 60 -28.19 9.52 -4.61
C VAL A 60 -29.29 10.53 -4.25
N TYR A 61 -30.30 10.12 -3.49
CA TYR A 61 -31.39 10.96 -2.99
C TYR A 61 -31.14 11.56 -1.61
N ALA A 62 -30.05 11.20 -0.92
CA ALA A 62 -29.76 11.74 0.39
C ALA A 62 -29.51 13.26 0.31
N GLU A 63 -29.93 14.00 1.33
CA GLU A 63 -29.65 15.42 1.42
C GLU A 63 -28.13 15.63 1.52
N GLY A 64 -27.59 16.50 0.66
CA GLY A 64 -26.14 16.72 0.56
C GLY A 64 -25.36 15.63 -0.17
N ALA A 65 -26.04 14.65 -0.80
CA ALA A 65 -25.38 13.64 -1.60
C ALA A 65 -24.57 14.27 -2.75
N PRO A 66 -23.33 13.82 -3.01
CA PRO A 66 -22.53 14.29 -4.13
C PRO A 66 -23.30 14.24 -5.45
N ARG A 67 -23.26 15.32 -6.22
CA ARG A 67 -23.90 15.35 -7.54
C ARG A 67 -22.85 15.44 -8.62
N VAL A 68 -23.15 14.84 -9.77
CA VAL A 68 -22.36 14.98 -10.99
C VAL A 68 -23.07 15.98 -11.88
N GLU A 69 -22.35 16.98 -12.37
CA GLU A 69 -22.92 17.98 -13.27
C GLU A 69 -23.07 17.40 -14.67
N THR A 70 -24.18 17.68 -15.35
CA THR A 70 -24.47 17.19 -16.70
C THR A 70 -23.35 17.57 -17.69
N GLY A 71 -22.71 18.73 -17.50
CA GLY A 71 -21.60 19.19 -18.33
C GLY A 71 -20.41 18.24 -18.40
N LEU A 72 -20.22 17.36 -17.39
CA LEU A 72 -19.19 16.32 -17.43
C LEU A 72 -19.42 15.34 -18.59
N PHE A 73 -20.68 14.92 -18.78
CA PHE A 73 -21.07 13.94 -19.80
C PHE A 73 -21.25 14.56 -21.19
N GLU A 74 -21.43 15.88 -21.26
CA GLU A 74 -21.53 16.64 -22.52
C GLU A 74 -20.17 17.05 -23.08
N ALA A 75 -19.12 17.01 -22.27
CA ALA A 75 -17.75 17.39 -22.66
C ALA A 75 -17.09 16.43 -23.66
N GLY A 76 -17.71 15.29 -23.94
CA GLY A 76 -17.22 14.29 -24.89
C GLY A 76 -16.04 13.45 -24.37
N VAL A 77 -15.69 13.54 -23.09
CA VAL A 77 -14.70 12.66 -22.45
C VAL A 77 -15.40 11.35 -22.05
N PRO A 78 -14.83 10.17 -22.40
CA PRO A 78 -15.36 8.88 -21.96
C PRO A 78 -15.52 8.80 -20.44
N ALA A 79 -16.65 8.28 -19.96
CA ALA A 79 -16.91 8.16 -18.53
C ALA A 79 -17.43 6.78 -18.12
N PHE A 80 -16.95 6.29 -16.98
CA PHE A 80 -17.36 5.01 -16.40
C PHE A 80 -17.95 5.18 -15.02
N GLY A 81 -19.19 4.73 -14.81
CA GLY A 81 -19.84 4.76 -13.50
C GLY A 81 -19.71 3.43 -12.76
N ILE A 82 -19.33 3.47 -11.47
CA ILE A 82 -19.30 2.29 -10.59
C ILE A 82 -20.24 2.52 -9.41
N CYS A 83 -21.19 1.61 -9.21
CA CYS A 83 -22.13 1.63 -8.08
C CYS A 83 -22.84 2.99 -7.89
N TYR A 84 -22.40 3.83 -6.94
CA TYR A 84 -22.91 5.20 -6.78
C TYR A 84 -22.68 6.06 -8.03
N GLY A 85 -21.47 6.04 -8.61
CA GLY A 85 -21.15 6.78 -9.82
C GLY A 85 -22.02 6.34 -11.02
N PHE A 86 -22.35 5.05 -11.09
CA PHE A 86 -23.31 4.50 -12.07
C PHE A 86 -24.72 5.07 -11.87
N GLN A 87 -25.20 5.11 -10.64
CA GLN A 87 -26.50 5.68 -10.29
C GLN A 87 -26.55 7.20 -10.54
N ALA A 88 -25.49 7.92 -10.16
CA ALA A 88 -25.38 9.35 -10.37
C ALA A 88 -25.35 9.70 -11.87
N MET A 89 -24.63 8.92 -12.68
CA MET A 89 -24.66 9.04 -14.14
C MET A 89 -26.08 8.80 -14.68
N ALA A 90 -26.73 7.71 -14.26
CA ALA A 90 -28.08 7.38 -14.69
C ALA A 90 -29.07 8.50 -14.35
N GLN A 91 -29.08 8.97 -13.10
CA GLN A 91 -29.98 10.03 -12.64
C GLN A 91 -29.75 11.36 -13.38
N THR A 92 -28.49 11.75 -13.57
CA THR A 92 -28.12 13.01 -14.24
C THR A 92 -28.56 13.03 -15.70
N LEU A 93 -28.56 11.88 -16.36
CA LEU A 93 -28.94 11.72 -17.77
C LEU A 93 -30.43 11.36 -17.95
N GLY A 94 -31.24 11.42 -16.89
CA GLY A 94 -32.69 11.22 -16.96
C GLY A 94 -33.17 9.77 -16.87
N GLY A 95 -32.30 8.84 -16.43
CA GLY A 95 -32.69 7.49 -16.02
C GLY A 95 -33.46 7.48 -14.69
N ASP A 96 -33.99 6.31 -14.33
CA ASP A 96 -34.82 6.11 -13.13
C ASP A 96 -34.05 5.29 -12.10
N VAL A 97 -33.68 5.92 -10.97
CA VAL A 97 -33.00 5.25 -9.85
C VAL A 97 -34.00 5.10 -8.71
N ARG A 98 -34.09 3.92 -8.10
CA ARG A 98 -35.05 3.67 -7.00
C ARG A 98 -34.43 2.86 -5.90
N ARG A 99 -34.97 3.02 -4.69
CA ARG A 99 -34.81 2.04 -3.62
C ARG A 99 -35.58 0.79 -3.99
N THR A 100 -34.88 -0.32 -4.21
CA THR A 100 -35.50 -1.58 -4.62
C THR A 100 -36.02 -2.39 -3.42
N GLY A 101 -35.90 -1.87 -2.19
CA GLY A 101 -36.39 -2.51 -0.96
C GLY A 101 -35.54 -3.69 -0.50
N LEU A 102 -34.86 -4.34 -1.44
CA LEU A 102 -33.77 -5.29 -1.24
C LEU A 102 -32.44 -4.52 -1.17
N ARG A 103 -31.58 -4.87 -0.23
CA ARG A 103 -30.21 -4.36 -0.19
C ARG A 103 -29.27 -5.49 -0.59
N GLU A 104 -28.52 -5.28 -1.66
CA GLU A 104 -27.53 -6.25 -2.13
C GLU A 104 -26.16 -5.84 -1.61
N PHE A 105 -25.66 -6.61 -0.64
CA PHE A 105 -24.32 -6.46 -0.10
C PHE A 105 -23.59 -7.79 -0.21
N GLY A 106 -22.42 -7.76 -0.84
CA GLY A 106 -21.56 -8.90 -1.00
C GLY A 106 -21.76 -9.62 -2.33
N ARG A 107 -21.52 -10.93 -2.29
CA ARG A 107 -21.52 -11.79 -3.49
C ARG A 107 -22.93 -11.97 -4.04
N THR A 108 -23.16 -11.46 -5.25
CA THR A 108 -24.46 -11.48 -5.92
C THR A 108 -24.32 -12.08 -7.32
N PRO A 109 -25.22 -13.01 -7.73
CA PRO A 109 -25.26 -13.49 -9.10
C PRO A 109 -25.82 -12.40 -10.04
N VAL A 110 -25.16 -12.23 -11.17
CA VAL A 110 -25.58 -11.34 -12.27
C VAL A 110 -25.71 -12.17 -13.55
N THR A 111 -26.72 -11.84 -14.35
CA THR A 111 -26.92 -12.40 -15.69
C THR A 111 -26.64 -11.34 -16.73
N VAL A 112 -25.72 -11.62 -17.64
CA VAL A 112 -25.39 -10.81 -18.82
C VAL A 112 -26.26 -11.29 -19.97
N SER A 113 -27.13 -10.44 -20.50
CA SER A 113 -28.05 -10.80 -21.59
C SER A 113 -27.50 -10.43 -22.97
N GLU A 114 -27.02 -9.20 -23.09
CA GLU A 114 -26.41 -8.67 -24.32
C GLU A 114 -25.07 -8.06 -23.90
N PRO A 115 -23.93 -8.74 -24.09
CA PRO A 115 -22.67 -8.33 -23.46
C PRO A 115 -22.12 -6.98 -23.95
N GLY A 116 -22.55 -6.51 -25.13
CA GLY A 116 -22.06 -5.26 -25.72
C GLY A 116 -20.55 -5.24 -25.86
N THR A 117 -19.95 -4.05 -25.78
CA THR A 117 -18.49 -3.87 -25.76
C THR A 117 -17.93 -4.02 -24.36
N LEU A 118 -18.60 -3.46 -23.35
CA LEU A 118 -18.14 -3.44 -21.96
C LEU A 118 -18.00 -4.85 -21.36
N LEU A 119 -18.95 -5.75 -21.63
CA LEU A 119 -18.97 -7.11 -21.09
C LEU A 119 -18.66 -8.17 -22.15
N ALA A 120 -17.98 -7.78 -23.23
CA ALA A 120 -17.48 -8.72 -24.23
C ALA A 120 -16.66 -9.84 -23.58
N ASP A 121 -16.83 -11.09 -24.01
CA ASP A 121 -16.12 -12.26 -23.49
C ASP A 121 -16.28 -12.54 -21.97
N ILE A 122 -17.19 -11.84 -21.29
CA ILE A 122 -17.57 -12.13 -19.90
C ILE A 122 -18.63 -13.24 -19.89
N PRO A 123 -18.58 -14.22 -18.95
CA PRO A 123 -19.58 -15.27 -18.85
C PRO A 123 -21.01 -14.72 -18.68
N GLU A 124 -21.99 -15.43 -19.25
CA GLU A 124 -23.42 -15.10 -19.13
C GLU A 124 -23.88 -15.03 -17.68
N GLU A 125 -23.36 -15.92 -16.82
CA GLU A 125 -23.60 -15.90 -15.38
C GLU A 125 -22.28 -15.70 -14.63
N LEU A 126 -22.25 -14.73 -13.73
CA LEU A 126 -21.10 -14.46 -12.88
C LEU A 126 -21.50 -13.97 -11.50
N ASN A 127 -20.60 -14.15 -10.54
CA ASN A 127 -20.71 -13.58 -9.21
C ASN A 127 -19.92 -12.28 -9.15
N VAL A 128 -20.59 -11.21 -8.72
CA VAL A 128 -19.99 -9.90 -8.53
C VAL A 128 -20.16 -9.43 -7.09
N TRP A 129 -19.43 -8.38 -6.72
CA TRP A 129 -19.57 -7.74 -5.42
C TRP A 129 -20.47 -6.50 -5.49
N MET A 130 -21.71 -6.66 -5.01
CA MET A 130 -22.67 -5.57 -4.89
C MET A 130 -22.50 -4.85 -3.53
N SER A 131 -22.73 -3.54 -3.53
CA SER A 131 -22.78 -2.75 -2.30
C SER A 131 -23.71 -1.55 -2.44
N HIS A 132 -25.00 -1.80 -2.60
CA HIS A 132 -25.98 -0.74 -2.84
C HIS A 132 -27.34 -0.98 -2.17
N GLY A 133 -28.01 0.12 -1.84
CA GLY A 133 -29.42 0.13 -1.42
C GLY A 133 -30.38 0.73 -2.46
N ASP A 134 -29.84 1.50 -3.39
CA ASP A 134 -30.55 2.02 -4.57
C ASP A 134 -30.10 1.21 -5.80
N ALA A 135 -30.91 1.16 -6.85
CA ALA A 135 -30.53 0.56 -8.13
C ALA A 135 -31.16 1.32 -9.30
N VAL A 136 -30.54 1.24 -10.47
CA VAL A 136 -31.11 1.76 -11.71
C VAL A 136 -32.24 0.82 -12.16
N HIS A 137 -33.45 1.37 -12.29
CA HIS A 137 -34.64 0.65 -12.74
C HIS A 137 -34.88 0.82 -14.24
N ALA A 138 -34.53 1.97 -14.81
CA ALA A 138 -34.55 2.21 -16.25
C ALA A 138 -33.31 2.99 -16.66
N PRO A 139 -32.61 2.57 -17.74
CA PRO A 139 -31.41 3.27 -18.19
C PRO A 139 -31.79 4.65 -18.78
N PRO A 140 -30.84 5.59 -18.87
CA PRO A 140 -31.05 6.81 -19.63
C PRO A 140 -31.34 6.50 -21.11
N ALA A 141 -32.00 7.43 -21.81
CA ALA A 141 -32.27 7.25 -23.23
C ALA A 141 -30.97 7.10 -24.03
N GLY A 142 -30.95 6.12 -24.96
CA GLY A 142 -29.80 5.82 -25.82
C GLY A 142 -28.86 4.73 -25.29
N PHE A 143 -29.01 4.32 -24.03
CA PHE A 143 -28.17 3.28 -23.44
C PHE A 143 -28.72 1.86 -23.71
N ALA A 144 -27.82 0.93 -24.03
CA ALA A 144 -28.10 -0.50 -24.08
C ALA A 144 -27.91 -1.11 -22.68
N VAL A 145 -28.86 -1.93 -22.22
CA VAL A 145 -28.76 -2.68 -20.96
C VAL A 145 -28.03 -3.99 -21.20
N LEU A 146 -26.97 -4.24 -20.45
CA LEU A 146 -26.09 -5.38 -20.70
C LEU A 146 -26.30 -6.52 -19.71
N ALA A 147 -26.66 -6.21 -18.47
CA ALA A 147 -26.79 -7.18 -17.39
C ALA A 147 -27.85 -6.79 -16.36
N ALA A 148 -28.34 -7.78 -15.61
CA ALA A 148 -29.29 -7.62 -14.51
C ALA A 148 -28.98 -8.56 -13.33
N SER A 149 -29.47 -8.21 -12.14
CA SER A 149 -29.55 -9.07 -10.95
C SER A 149 -31.01 -9.16 -10.46
N GLU A 150 -31.25 -9.96 -9.42
CA GLU A 150 -32.56 -10.01 -8.75
C GLU A 150 -32.96 -8.64 -8.17
N GLY A 151 -32.00 -7.90 -7.59
CA GLY A 151 -32.23 -6.59 -6.97
C GLY A 151 -32.04 -5.38 -7.89
N ALA A 152 -31.47 -5.55 -9.09
CA ALA A 152 -31.17 -4.48 -10.03
C ALA A 152 -31.49 -4.91 -11.48
N PRO A 153 -32.62 -4.48 -12.07
CA PRO A 153 -32.97 -4.84 -13.45
C PRO A 153 -32.03 -4.22 -14.49
N VAL A 154 -31.28 -3.19 -14.10
CA VAL A 154 -30.21 -2.59 -14.89
C VAL A 154 -28.94 -2.62 -14.03
N ALA A 155 -28.16 -3.70 -14.16
CA ALA A 155 -26.90 -3.88 -13.44
C ALA A 155 -25.68 -3.39 -14.25
N ALA A 156 -25.80 -3.26 -15.57
CA ALA A 156 -24.79 -2.63 -16.43
C ALA A 156 -25.44 -2.00 -17.65
N PHE A 157 -24.87 -0.91 -18.15
CA PHE A 157 -25.25 -0.30 -19.42
C PHE A 157 -24.06 0.31 -20.17
N GLU A 158 -24.25 0.56 -21.46
CA GLU A 158 -23.33 1.36 -22.27
C GLU A 158 -24.04 2.23 -23.31
N ASP A 159 -23.39 3.31 -23.70
CA ASP A 159 -23.68 4.16 -24.84
C ASP A 159 -22.35 4.45 -25.54
N LEU A 160 -22.12 3.77 -26.67
CA LEU A 160 -20.85 3.84 -27.40
C LEU A 160 -20.69 5.15 -28.18
N ASP A 161 -21.79 5.80 -28.57
CA ASP A 161 -21.74 7.08 -29.30
C ASP A 161 -21.22 8.20 -28.39
N ARG A 162 -21.68 8.22 -27.13
CA ARG A 162 -21.20 9.15 -26.11
C ARG A 162 -19.99 8.62 -25.31
N ARG A 163 -19.64 7.34 -25.49
CA ARG A 163 -18.57 6.61 -24.75
C ARG A 163 -18.80 6.63 -23.24
N LEU A 164 -20.05 6.40 -22.85
CA LEU A 164 -20.48 6.34 -21.46
C LEU A 164 -20.83 4.90 -21.12
N ALA A 165 -20.33 4.39 -20.00
CA ALA A 165 -20.62 3.03 -19.58
C ALA A 165 -20.66 2.95 -18.05
N GLY A 166 -21.15 1.84 -17.51
CA GLY A 166 -21.06 1.65 -16.08
C GLY A 166 -21.70 0.37 -15.59
N VAL A 167 -21.41 0.07 -14.33
CA VAL A 167 -21.84 -1.14 -13.65
C VAL A 167 -22.30 -0.84 -12.22
N GLN A 168 -23.28 -1.60 -11.75
CA GLN A 168 -23.85 -1.46 -10.41
C GLN A 168 -22.99 -2.12 -9.33
N TRP A 169 -22.11 -3.05 -9.70
CA TRP A 169 -21.16 -3.72 -8.81
C TRP A 169 -19.79 -3.05 -8.78
N HIS A 170 -18.89 -3.54 -7.94
CA HIS A 170 -17.50 -3.07 -7.83
C HIS A 170 -16.55 -3.98 -8.63
N PRO A 171 -16.16 -3.64 -9.88
CA PRO A 171 -15.22 -4.45 -10.65
C PRO A 171 -13.78 -4.40 -10.10
N GLU A 172 -13.46 -3.43 -9.25
CA GLU A 172 -12.12 -3.22 -8.70
C GLU A 172 -11.74 -4.22 -7.58
N VAL A 173 -12.73 -4.87 -6.96
CA VAL A 173 -12.52 -5.79 -5.84
C VAL A 173 -12.33 -7.22 -6.32
N LEU A 174 -11.43 -7.96 -5.67
CA LEU A 174 -11.06 -9.33 -6.05
C LEU A 174 -12.25 -10.31 -6.04
N HIS A 175 -13.26 -10.03 -5.22
CA HIS A 175 -14.48 -10.85 -5.11
C HIS A 175 -15.36 -10.81 -6.37
N SER A 176 -15.20 -9.80 -7.24
CA SER A 176 -15.94 -9.69 -8.50
C SER A 176 -15.25 -10.51 -9.59
N GLN A 177 -15.93 -11.55 -10.08
CA GLN A 177 -15.42 -12.32 -11.20
C GLN A 177 -15.25 -11.43 -12.43
N ALA A 178 -14.12 -11.58 -13.12
CA ALA A 178 -13.75 -10.81 -14.32
C ALA A 178 -13.75 -9.28 -14.14
N GLY A 179 -13.63 -8.78 -12.90
CA GLY A 179 -13.65 -7.34 -12.62
C GLY A 179 -12.58 -6.53 -13.37
N GLN A 180 -11.34 -7.03 -13.40
CA GLN A 180 -10.25 -6.40 -14.16
C GLN A 180 -10.56 -6.31 -15.66
N ALA A 181 -11.14 -7.36 -16.25
CA ALA A 181 -11.48 -7.39 -17.68
C ALA A 181 -12.54 -6.32 -18.03
N VAL A 182 -13.53 -6.11 -17.16
CA VAL A 182 -14.54 -5.04 -17.34
C VAL A 182 -13.89 -3.65 -17.36
N LEU A 183 -12.94 -3.39 -16.46
CA LEU A 183 -12.20 -2.13 -16.44
C LEU A 183 -11.33 -1.98 -17.70
N GLU A 184 -10.67 -3.04 -18.14
CA GLU A 184 -9.86 -3.05 -19.36
C GLU A 184 -10.70 -2.81 -20.63
N HIS A 185 -11.89 -3.41 -20.74
CA HIS A 185 -12.79 -3.13 -21.86
C HIS A 185 -13.19 -1.66 -21.91
N PHE A 186 -13.54 -1.05 -20.77
CA PHE A 186 -13.80 0.38 -20.73
C PHE A 186 -12.56 1.19 -21.15
N LEU A 187 -11.41 0.95 -20.53
CA LEU A 187 -10.19 1.73 -20.77
C LEU A 187 -9.71 1.62 -22.23
N TYR A 188 -9.67 0.41 -22.78
CA TYR A 188 -9.09 0.18 -24.10
C TYR A 188 -10.10 0.27 -25.23
N GLN A 189 -11.28 -0.33 -25.08
CA GLN A 189 -12.25 -0.44 -26.19
C GLN A 189 -13.19 0.76 -26.26
N ILE A 190 -13.54 1.37 -25.13
CA ILE A 190 -14.48 2.51 -25.08
C ILE A 190 -13.73 3.84 -24.99
N ALA A 191 -12.78 3.97 -24.06
CA ALA A 191 -12.00 5.19 -23.89
C ALA A 191 -10.82 5.30 -24.87
N GLY A 192 -10.38 4.19 -25.45
CA GLY A 192 -9.31 4.18 -26.46
C GLY A 192 -7.94 4.50 -25.89
N CYS A 193 -7.68 4.16 -24.63
CA CYS A 193 -6.34 4.16 -24.05
C CYS A 193 -5.45 3.15 -24.81
N LYS A 194 -4.14 3.38 -24.81
CA LYS A 194 -3.11 2.55 -25.44
C LYS A 194 -2.22 1.87 -24.41
N GLY A 195 -2.16 2.40 -23.20
CA GLY A 195 -1.39 1.83 -22.10
C GLY A 195 0.09 2.21 -22.14
N ASP A 196 0.39 3.50 -21.98
CA ASP A 196 1.77 4.04 -21.98
C ASP A 196 2.43 4.07 -20.59
N TRP A 197 1.68 3.74 -19.55
CA TRP A 197 2.18 3.70 -18.18
C TRP A 197 2.88 2.37 -17.89
N THR A 198 4.18 2.32 -18.19
CA THR A 198 5.04 1.16 -17.96
C THR A 198 6.20 1.51 -17.04
N THR A 199 6.69 0.52 -16.28
CA THR A 199 7.80 0.70 -15.32
C THR A 199 9.03 1.32 -15.98
N THR A 200 9.35 0.93 -17.22
CA THR A 200 10.48 1.50 -17.98
C THR A 200 10.29 2.98 -18.26
N ASN A 201 9.11 3.38 -18.76
CA ASN A 201 8.82 4.79 -19.04
C ASN A 201 8.87 5.62 -17.74
N VAL A 202 8.30 5.10 -16.65
CA VAL A 202 8.33 5.75 -15.34
C VAL A 202 9.78 5.97 -14.86
N VAL A 203 10.65 4.96 -14.97
CA VAL A 203 12.07 5.10 -14.57
C VAL A 203 12.75 6.22 -15.36
N ASP A 204 12.64 6.19 -16.69
CA ASP A 204 13.37 7.10 -17.56
C ASP A 204 12.89 8.55 -17.37
N GLU A 205 11.58 8.75 -17.19
CA GLU A 205 11.00 10.06 -16.90
C GLU A 205 11.42 10.59 -15.53
N GLN A 206 11.36 9.76 -14.49
CA GLN A 206 11.78 10.18 -13.15
C GLN A 206 13.28 10.50 -13.11
N VAL A 207 14.10 9.72 -13.81
CA VAL A 207 15.54 9.99 -13.93
C VAL A 207 15.79 11.37 -14.55
N GLU A 208 15.07 11.71 -15.63
CA GLU A 208 15.22 13.00 -16.29
C GLU A 208 14.72 14.15 -15.41
N LEU A 209 13.58 13.99 -14.74
CA LEU A 209 13.03 14.98 -13.79
C LEU A 209 14.00 15.24 -12.63
N ILE A 210 14.56 14.18 -12.04
CA ILE A 210 15.52 14.31 -10.94
C ILE A 210 16.79 15.03 -11.42
N ARG A 211 17.32 14.69 -12.61
CA ARG A 211 18.49 15.39 -13.17
C ARG A 211 18.24 16.88 -13.38
N GLN A 212 17.08 17.23 -13.92
CA GLN A 212 16.70 18.63 -14.14
C GLN A 212 16.50 19.39 -12.82
N GLN A 213 15.89 18.75 -11.83
CA GLN A 213 15.64 19.36 -10.52
C GLN A 213 16.93 19.53 -9.70
N VAL A 214 17.81 18.52 -9.70
CA VAL A 214 19.01 18.47 -8.87
C VAL A 214 20.18 19.23 -9.48
N GLY A 215 20.38 19.13 -10.80
CA GLY A 215 21.59 19.67 -11.45
C GLY A 215 22.86 19.05 -10.87
N ASP A 216 23.78 19.90 -10.39
CA ASP A 216 25.09 19.53 -9.81
C ASP A 216 25.10 19.48 -8.27
N LYS A 217 23.94 19.70 -7.64
CA LYS A 217 23.80 19.80 -6.18
C LYS A 217 23.87 18.43 -5.50
N GLN A 218 24.19 18.43 -4.20
CA GLN A 218 24.31 17.21 -3.42
C GLN A 218 22.99 16.84 -2.75
N VAL A 219 22.76 15.53 -2.64
CA VAL A 219 21.47 14.96 -2.23
C VAL A 219 21.69 13.97 -1.08
N LEU A 220 20.85 14.08 -0.06
CA LEU A 220 20.82 13.18 1.09
C LEU A 220 19.58 12.28 1.02
N CYS A 221 19.70 11.02 1.41
CA CYS A 221 18.58 10.11 1.55
C CYS A 221 18.63 9.37 2.88
N ALA A 222 17.51 9.34 3.61
CA ALA A 222 17.35 8.49 4.78
C ALA A 222 16.97 7.08 4.34
N LEU A 223 17.89 6.13 4.48
CA LEU A 223 17.64 4.72 4.18
C LEU A 223 17.12 4.04 5.44
N SER A 224 15.88 3.56 5.42
CA SER A 224 15.24 2.90 6.57
C SER A 224 15.33 1.37 6.54
N GLY A 225 15.84 0.79 5.45
CA GLY A 225 15.82 -0.67 5.21
C GLY A 225 14.48 -1.20 4.67
N GLY A 226 13.47 -0.33 4.53
CA GLY A 226 12.23 -0.64 3.83
C GLY A 226 12.37 -0.52 2.31
N VAL A 227 11.47 -1.19 1.58
CA VAL A 227 11.48 -1.18 0.10
C VAL A 227 11.33 0.23 -0.49
N ASP A 228 10.55 1.12 0.11
CA ASP A 228 10.28 2.44 -0.47
C ASP A 228 11.53 3.33 -0.47
N SER A 229 12.24 3.40 0.67
CA SER A 229 13.47 4.18 0.78
C SER A 229 14.59 3.58 -0.09
N ALA A 230 14.67 2.25 -0.17
CA ALA A 230 15.62 1.56 -1.04
C ALA A 230 15.37 1.84 -2.53
N VAL A 231 14.12 1.77 -2.99
CA VAL A 231 13.75 2.06 -4.38
C VAL A 231 13.93 3.54 -4.71
N ALA A 232 13.55 4.45 -3.80
CA ALA A 232 13.78 5.88 -3.99
C ALA A 232 15.28 6.20 -4.11
N ALA A 233 16.11 5.63 -3.23
CA ALA A 233 17.56 5.78 -3.29
C ALA A 233 18.16 5.20 -4.57
N ALA A 234 17.72 4.01 -5.00
CA ALA A 234 18.16 3.38 -6.24
C ALA A 234 17.81 4.23 -7.48
N LEU A 235 16.60 4.78 -7.53
CA LEU A 235 16.12 5.62 -8.63
C LEU A 235 16.89 6.94 -8.69
N VAL A 236 17.08 7.61 -7.55
CA VAL A 236 17.86 8.84 -7.48
C VAL A 236 19.32 8.57 -7.84
N HIS A 237 19.93 7.49 -7.35
CA HIS A 237 21.30 7.14 -7.72
C HIS A 237 21.45 6.88 -9.23
N LYS A 238 20.48 6.19 -9.86
CA LYS A 238 20.47 6.03 -11.32
C LYS A 238 20.44 7.37 -12.06
N ALA A 239 19.81 8.39 -11.46
CA ALA A 239 19.72 9.72 -12.04
C ALA A 239 21.02 10.54 -11.89
N ILE A 240 21.58 10.60 -10.68
CA ILE A 240 22.64 11.56 -10.32
C ILE A 240 23.94 10.93 -9.77
N GLY A 241 24.01 9.60 -9.73
CA GLY A 241 25.20 8.85 -9.30
C GLY A 241 25.71 9.26 -7.91
N ASP A 242 26.99 9.62 -7.85
CA ASP A 242 27.72 9.92 -6.61
C ASP A 242 27.28 11.20 -5.90
N GLN A 243 26.40 12.01 -6.50
CA GLN A 243 25.77 13.16 -5.83
C GLN A 243 24.87 12.72 -4.65
N LEU A 244 24.41 11.48 -4.66
CA LEU A 244 23.60 10.90 -3.58
C LEU A 244 24.47 10.39 -2.43
N THR A 245 24.09 10.74 -1.20
CA THR A 245 24.55 10.11 0.04
C THR A 245 23.37 9.50 0.76
N CYS A 246 23.41 8.20 1.02
CA CYS A 246 22.44 7.54 1.87
C CYS A 246 22.96 7.50 3.32
N VAL A 247 22.07 7.73 4.28
CA VAL A 247 22.32 7.56 5.70
C VAL A 247 21.45 6.43 6.22
N TYR A 248 22.06 5.44 6.86
CA TYR A 248 21.37 4.33 7.51
C TYR A 248 21.69 4.33 9.00
N VAL A 249 20.65 4.32 9.85
CA VAL A 249 20.80 4.27 11.30
C VAL A 249 20.47 2.86 11.77
N ASP A 250 21.50 2.10 12.16
CA ASP A 250 21.31 0.85 12.87
C ASP A 250 21.00 1.15 14.35
N HIS A 251 19.72 1.21 14.66
CA HIS A 251 19.24 1.41 16.03
C HIS A 251 19.26 0.12 16.86
N GLY A 252 19.78 -0.99 16.33
CA GLY A 252 19.90 -2.25 17.07
C GLY A 252 18.58 -2.94 17.38
N LEU A 253 17.50 -2.61 16.66
CA LEU A 253 16.18 -3.25 16.81
C LEU A 253 15.75 -3.98 15.52
N GLN A 254 16.69 -4.20 14.61
CA GLN A 254 16.49 -4.89 13.33
C GLN A 254 16.53 -6.42 13.48
N ARG A 255 16.03 -7.14 12.47
CA ARG A 255 16.10 -8.62 12.42
C ARG A 255 17.54 -9.10 12.23
N ALA A 256 17.78 -10.37 12.55
CA ALA A 256 19.08 -11.00 12.30
C ALA A 256 19.51 -10.86 10.82
N GLY A 257 20.70 -10.31 10.61
CA GLY A 257 21.32 -10.14 9.28
C GLY A 257 20.81 -8.95 8.46
N GLU A 258 19.83 -8.18 8.96
CA GLU A 258 19.20 -7.09 8.21
C GLU A 258 20.14 -5.93 7.93
N SER A 259 20.85 -5.41 8.94
CA SER A 259 21.83 -4.34 8.76
C SER A 259 22.97 -4.76 7.84
N GLU A 260 23.48 -6.00 8.00
CA GLU A 260 24.53 -6.52 7.12
C GLU A 260 24.08 -6.64 5.66
N GLN A 261 22.83 -7.06 5.41
CA GLN A 261 22.25 -7.11 4.06
C GLN A 261 22.15 -5.70 3.46
N ILE A 262 21.76 -4.70 4.25
CA ILE A 262 21.70 -3.31 3.78
C ILE A 262 23.11 -2.80 3.47
N GLU A 263 24.08 -2.98 4.36
CA GLU A 263 25.44 -2.47 4.15
C GLU A 263 26.19 -3.17 3.02
N LYS A 264 25.96 -4.47 2.83
CA LYS A 264 26.66 -5.27 1.81
C LYS A 264 25.88 -5.32 0.51
N ASP A 265 24.65 -5.81 0.54
CA ASP A 265 23.91 -6.14 -0.69
C ASP A 265 23.42 -4.87 -1.39
N PHE A 266 22.95 -3.85 -0.66
CA PHE A 266 22.51 -2.60 -1.26
C PHE A 266 23.68 -1.82 -1.88
N VAL A 267 24.79 -1.70 -1.14
CA VAL A 267 26.00 -1.00 -1.62
C VAL A 267 26.63 -1.76 -2.79
N ALA A 268 26.74 -3.09 -2.71
CA ALA A 268 27.30 -3.89 -3.80
C ALA A 268 26.41 -3.92 -5.05
N ALA A 269 25.08 -3.96 -4.89
CA ALA A 269 24.15 -4.00 -6.02
C ALA A 269 24.09 -2.67 -6.79
N ILE A 270 24.18 -1.54 -6.10
CA ILE A 270 23.88 -0.23 -6.69
C ILE A 270 25.10 0.68 -6.79
N GLY A 271 26.11 0.51 -5.94
CA GLY A 271 27.28 1.39 -5.89
C GLY A 271 27.03 2.71 -5.16
N ILE A 272 26.01 2.77 -4.30
CA ILE A 272 25.65 3.97 -3.54
C ILE A 272 26.63 4.24 -2.41
N ARG A 273 26.93 5.52 -2.16
CA ARG A 273 27.60 5.95 -0.93
C ARG A 273 26.67 5.84 0.26
N LEU A 274 27.01 4.99 1.22
CA LEU A 274 26.26 4.76 2.45
C LEU A 274 27.08 5.18 3.68
N GLU A 275 26.51 6.07 4.50
CA GLU A 275 26.98 6.36 5.85
C GLU A 275 26.10 5.56 6.83
N ALA A 276 26.61 4.42 7.27
CA ALA A 276 25.95 3.58 8.28
C ALA A 276 26.39 4.00 9.69
N ILE A 277 25.43 4.24 10.58
CA ILE A 277 25.67 4.59 11.99
C ILE A 277 25.16 3.47 12.87
N ASP A 278 26.06 2.91 13.67
CA ASP A 278 25.68 2.06 14.80
C ASP A 278 25.25 2.97 15.98
N ALA A 279 23.97 2.87 16.33
CA ALA A 279 23.35 3.57 17.44
C ALA A 279 22.71 2.61 18.44
N GLU A 280 23.02 1.30 18.40
CA GLU A 280 22.37 0.29 19.24
C GLU A 280 22.44 0.66 20.73
N GLU A 281 23.61 1.05 21.24
CA GLU A 281 23.80 1.39 22.65
C GLU A 281 22.93 2.59 23.08
N GLN A 282 22.81 3.61 22.24
CA GLN A 282 21.98 4.78 22.52
C GLN A 282 20.50 4.39 22.66
N PHE A 283 19.99 3.58 21.73
CA PHE A 283 18.59 3.16 21.73
C PHE A 283 18.28 2.22 22.89
N LEU A 284 19.15 1.24 23.16
CA LEU A 284 18.99 0.33 24.30
C LEU A 284 19.04 1.08 25.64
N SER A 285 19.95 2.05 25.78
CA SER A 285 20.03 2.88 26.97
C SER A 285 18.76 3.72 27.17
N ALA A 286 18.18 4.25 26.08
CA ALA A 286 16.95 5.03 26.14
C ALA A 286 15.70 4.19 26.43
N LEU A 287 15.71 2.90 26.06
CA LEU A 287 14.62 1.94 26.28
C LEU A 287 14.69 1.20 27.63
N ALA A 288 15.79 1.35 28.38
CA ALA A 288 15.99 0.66 29.64
C ALA A 288 14.84 0.90 30.63
N GLY A 289 14.27 -0.18 31.16
CA GLY A 289 13.14 -0.17 32.08
C GLY A 289 11.78 0.23 31.47
N VAL A 290 11.69 0.47 30.16
CA VAL A 290 10.44 0.89 29.50
C VAL A 290 9.65 -0.32 29.05
N THR A 291 8.42 -0.44 29.55
CA THR A 291 7.49 -1.53 29.20
C THR A 291 6.26 -1.03 28.45
N ASP A 292 5.87 0.23 28.61
CA ASP A 292 4.72 0.81 27.92
C ASP A 292 5.00 0.96 26.41
N PRO A 293 4.16 0.37 25.54
CA PRO A 293 4.43 0.31 24.09
C PRO A 293 4.42 1.70 23.42
N GLU A 294 3.53 2.59 23.85
CA GLU A 294 3.47 3.96 23.34
C GLU A 294 4.72 4.76 23.71
N GLN A 295 5.24 4.56 24.92
CA GLN A 295 6.53 5.14 25.32
C GLN A 295 7.69 4.57 24.52
N LYS A 296 7.74 3.25 24.27
CA LYS A 296 8.77 2.64 23.40
C LYS A 296 8.75 3.30 22.02
N ARG A 297 7.58 3.42 21.39
CA ARG A 297 7.40 4.06 20.08
C ARG A 297 7.93 5.49 20.06
N LYS A 298 7.55 6.30 21.07
CA LYS A 298 8.02 7.69 21.20
C LYS A 298 9.53 7.81 21.41
N ILE A 299 10.10 6.93 22.21
CA ILE A 299 11.55 6.91 22.49
C ILE A 299 12.31 6.55 21.22
N VAL A 300 11.93 5.47 20.55
CA VAL A 300 12.58 5.04 19.30
C VAL A 300 12.48 6.13 18.23
N GLY A 301 11.30 6.72 18.03
CA GLY A 301 11.14 7.82 17.06
C GLY A 301 12.02 9.02 17.40
N ARG A 302 12.09 9.43 18.67
CA ARG A 302 12.93 10.55 19.12
C ARG A 302 14.42 10.27 18.93
N GLU A 303 14.91 9.12 19.35
CA GLU A 303 16.34 8.78 19.22
C GLU A 303 16.74 8.61 17.76
N PHE A 304 15.85 8.10 16.90
CA PHE A 304 16.08 8.03 15.45
C PHE A 304 16.24 9.42 14.84
N ILE A 305 15.32 10.33 15.13
CA ILE A 305 15.39 11.71 14.62
C ILE A 305 16.70 12.37 15.06
N ARG A 306 17.07 12.28 16.34
CA ARG A 306 18.32 12.86 16.86
C ARG A 306 19.57 12.30 16.20
N THR A 307 19.60 10.98 16.03
CA THR A 307 20.75 10.28 15.42
C THR A 307 20.87 10.65 13.94
N PHE A 308 19.74 10.67 13.23
CA PHE A 308 19.69 11.08 11.83
C PHE A 308 20.11 12.54 11.65
N GLU A 309 19.61 13.46 12.48
CA GLU A 309 19.98 14.88 12.45
C GLU A 309 21.48 15.10 12.67
N ALA A 310 22.06 14.44 13.68
CA ALA A 310 23.48 14.58 13.97
C ALA A 310 24.33 14.17 12.76
N THR A 311 23.96 13.08 12.10
CA THR A 311 24.62 12.60 10.89
C THR A 311 24.35 13.50 9.69
N ALA A 312 23.10 13.93 9.48
CA ALA A 312 22.73 14.82 8.39
C ALA A 312 23.52 16.13 8.45
N ARG A 313 23.70 16.72 9.64
CA ARG A 313 24.55 17.92 9.84
C ARG A 313 26.02 17.66 9.51
N LYS A 314 26.55 16.49 9.88
CA LYS A 314 27.93 16.10 9.54
C LYS A 314 28.10 15.99 8.02
N VAL A 315 27.19 15.28 7.35
CA VAL A 315 27.23 15.11 5.89
C VAL A 315 27.02 16.44 5.17
N ASP A 316 26.13 17.29 5.65
CA ASP A 316 25.89 18.64 5.11
C ASP A 316 27.10 19.56 5.27
N ALA A 317 27.75 19.55 6.43
CA ALA A 317 28.97 20.33 6.65
C ALA A 317 30.12 19.91 5.72
N GLU A 318 30.15 18.65 5.29
CA GLU A 318 31.18 18.10 4.39
C GLU A 318 30.83 18.26 2.89
N ARG A 319 29.54 18.16 2.53
CA ARG A 319 29.11 18.05 1.13
C ARG A 319 28.19 19.17 0.65
N HIS A 320 27.65 20.01 1.53
CA HIS A 320 26.64 21.03 1.22
C HIS A 320 25.41 20.41 0.53
N ILE A 321 24.58 19.74 1.32
CA ILE A 321 23.36 19.08 0.87
C ILE A 321 22.27 20.12 0.63
N GLU A 322 21.68 20.12 -0.57
CA GLU A 322 20.55 21.00 -0.89
C GLU A 322 19.20 20.24 -0.91
N PHE A 323 19.24 18.94 -1.16
CA PHE A 323 18.04 18.12 -1.30
C PHE A 323 17.99 16.93 -0.34
N LEU A 324 16.77 16.60 0.09
CA LEU A 324 16.45 15.40 0.86
C LEU A 324 15.47 14.51 0.08
N VAL A 325 15.85 13.25 -0.12
CA VAL A 325 15.00 12.24 -0.75
C VAL A 325 14.05 11.63 0.26
N GLN A 326 12.78 11.52 -0.11
CA GLN A 326 11.75 10.81 0.66
C GLN A 326 11.05 9.78 -0.23
N GLY A 327 10.78 8.60 0.34
CA GLY A 327 10.07 7.50 -0.32
C GLY A 327 8.55 7.65 -0.27
N THR A 328 8.02 8.87 -0.29
CA THR A 328 6.58 9.16 -0.17
C THR A 328 5.83 8.56 -1.36
N LEU A 329 4.74 7.83 -1.08
CA LEU A 329 3.97 7.11 -2.08
C LEU A 329 2.66 7.84 -2.43
N TYR A 330 2.00 7.41 -3.50
CA TYR A 330 0.72 7.99 -3.92
C TYR A 330 -0.38 7.92 -2.86
N PRO A 331 -0.58 6.81 -2.12
CA PRO A 331 -1.54 6.77 -1.02
C PRO A 331 -1.29 7.83 0.07
N ASP A 332 -0.02 8.18 0.34
CA ASP A 332 0.33 9.22 1.33
C ASP A 332 -0.13 10.61 0.87
N VAL A 333 -0.01 10.89 -0.43
CA VAL A 333 -0.44 12.16 -1.04
C VAL A 333 -1.96 12.28 -1.04
N VAL A 334 -2.68 11.20 -1.35
CA VAL A 334 -4.15 11.19 -1.36
C VAL A 334 -4.70 11.40 0.04
N GLU A 335 -4.16 10.70 1.04
CA GLU A 335 -4.60 10.86 2.43
C GLU A 335 -4.33 12.28 2.98
N SER A 336 -3.20 12.88 2.62
CA SER A 336 -2.86 14.26 3.04
C SER A 336 -3.64 15.34 2.28
N GLY A 337 -4.04 15.08 1.03
CA GLY A 337 -4.83 16.00 0.19
C GLY A 337 -6.34 16.01 0.44
N GLY A 338 -6.90 14.97 1.09
CA GLY A 338 -8.34 14.73 1.25
C GLY A 338 -9.13 15.62 2.24
N GLY A 339 -8.52 16.65 2.84
CA GLY A 339 -9.24 17.69 3.61
C GLY A 339 -9.24 17.59 5.14
N THR A 340 -9.16 18.79 5.75
CA THR A 340 -9.35 19.28 7.14
C THR A 340 -8.93 18.49 8.39
N GLY A 341 -8.57 17.21 8.32
CA GLY A 341 -8.24 16.42 9.52
C GLY A 341 -7.04 15.47 9.39
N ALA A 342 -6.60 15.15 8.17
CA ALA A 342 -5.58 14.13 7.93
C ALA A 342 -4.13 14.64 8.03
N ALA A 343 -3.91 15.96 8.06
CA ALA A 343 -2.58 16.57 8.08
C ALA A 343 -1.71 16.15 9.30
N ASN A 344 -2.33 15.66 10.38
CA ASN A 344 -1.62 15.38 11.64
C ASN A 344 -1.21 13.90 11.83
N ILE A 345 -1.55 12.98 10.92
CA ILE A 345 -1.43 11.53 11.19
C ILE A 345 -0.13 10.92 10.65
N LYS A 346 0.51 11.51 9.62
CA LYS A 346 1.71 10.93 8.97
C LYS A 346 3.05 11.63 9.25
N SER A 347 3.17 12.34 10.38
CA SER A 347 4.45 12.91 10.84
C SER A 347 5.53 11.86 11.21
N HIS A 348 5.20 10.57 11.21
CA HIS A 348 6.09 9.49 11.68
C HIS A 348 6.77 8.69 10.55
N HIS A 349 6.38 8.88 9.28
CA HIS A 349 6.93 8.12 8.14
C HIS A 349 7.72 8.96 7.13
N ASN A 350 7.33 10.23 6.95
CA ASN A 350 8.20 11.22 6.32
C ASN A 350 9.03 11.90 7.42
N VAL A 351 10.21 12.42 7.09
CA VAL A 351 11.14 13.07 8.04
C VAL A 351 10.60 14.43 8.52
N GLY A 352 9.32 14.51 8.89
CA GLY A 352 8.61 15.69 9.38
C GLY A 352 8.98 16.10 10.80
N GLY A 353 10.13 15.64 11.29
CA GLY A 353 10.74 16.01 12.56
C GLY A 353 12.07 16.73 12.43
N LEU A 354 12.52 17.06 11.20
CA LEU A 354 13.73 17.86 11.04
C LEU A 354 13.51 19.26 11.65
N PRO A 355 14.50 19.79 12.38
CA PRO A 355 14.39 21.09 13.03
C PRO A 355 14.35 22.20 11.97
N ASP A 356 13.73 23.33 12.33
CA ASP A 356 13.48 24.47 11.42
C ASP A 356 14.78 25.06 10.79
N ASP A 357 15.95 24.74 11.35
CA ASP A 357 17.26 25.18 10.88
C ASP A 357 17.88 24.27 9.80
N LEU A 358 17.32 23.08 9.54
CA LEU A 358 17.70 22.20 8.43
C LEU A 358 16.73 22.38 7.25
N GLN A 359 17.07 23.30 6.35
CA GLN A 359 16.24 23.60 5.17
C GLN A 359 16.72 22.83 3.94
N PHE A 360 16.10 21.68 3.69
CA PHE A 360 16.28 20.92 2.45
C PHE A 360 15.09 21.09 1.51
N SER A 361 15.38 21.09 0.21
CA SER A 361 14.35 20.89 -0.81
C SER A 361 14.02 19.40 -0.93
N LEU A 362 12.74 19.04 -1.00
CA LEU A 362 12.35 17.62 -1.06
C LEU A 362 12.41 17.07 -2.49
N ILE A 363 12.84 15.81 -2.60
CA ILE A 363 12.71 14.98 -3.79
C ILE A 363 11.87 13.76 -3.41
N GLU A 364 10.68 13.64 -3.99
CA GLU A 364 9.71 12.57 -3.71
C GLU A 364 9.45 11.76 -4.99
N PRO A 365 10.40 10.93 -5.45
CA PRO A 365 10.35 10.35 -6.79
C PRO A 365 9.30 9.25 -6.94
N LEU A 366 8.73 8.76 -5.82
CA LEU A 366 7.72 7.71 -5.79
C LEU A 366 6.29 8.25 -5.56
N ARG A 367 6.13 9.59 -5.51
CA ARG A 367 4.87 10.25 -5.09
C ARG A 367 3.65 9.93 -5.95
N THR A 368 3.85 9.42 -7.17
CA THR A 368 2.78 9.05 -8.12
C THR A 368 2.60 7.54 -8.24
N LEU A 369 3.29 6.74 -7.40
CA LEU A 369 3.33 5.28 -7.49
C LEU A 369 2.62 4.61 -6.31
N PHE A 370 1.94 3.51 -6.61
CA PHE A 370 1.46 2.56 -5.62
C PHE A 370 2.58 1.60 -5.18
N LYS A 371 2.33 0.89 -4.08
CA LYS A 371 3.32 0.02 -3.41
C LYS A 371 3.79 -1.14 -4.29
N ASP A 372 2.90 -1.71 -5.09
CA ASP A 372 3.19 -2.76 -6.07
C ASP A 372 4.03 -2.24 -7.23
N GLU A 373 3.71 -1.06 -7.77
CA GLU A 373 4.52 -0.39 -8.79
C GLU A 373 5.93 -0.09 -8.28
N VAL A 374 6.08 0.32 -7.01
CA VAL A 374 7.38 0.51 -6.36
C VAL A 374 8.17 -0.80 -6.29
N ARG A 375 7.50 -1.93 -6.06
CA ARG A 375 8.17 -3.24 -6.07
C ARG A 375 8.66 -3.62 -7.47
N GLU A 376 7.81 -3.48 -8.48
CA GLU A 376 8.19 -3.71 -9.89
C GLU A 376 9.36 -2.81 -10.30
N LEU A 377 9.29 -1.54 -9.90
CA LEU A 377 10.35 -0.56 -10.11
C LEU A 377 11.66 -0.98 -9.43
N GLY A 378 11.61 -1.48 -8.20
CA GLY A 378 12.78 -1.99 -7.50
C GLY A 378 13.50 -3.11 -8.25
N LEU A 379 12.75 -4.08 -8.79
CA LEU A 379 13.32 -5.15 -9.60
C LEU A 379 13.94 -4.61 -10.90
N ALA A 380 13.25 -3.68 -11.57
CA ALA A 380 13.75 -3.05 -12.79
C ALA A 380 15.02 -2.22 -12.58
N LEU A 381 15.23 -1.71 -11.36
CA LEU A 381 16.45 -1.01 -10.94
C LEU A 381 17.58 -1.96 -10.49
N GLY A 382 17.34 -3.28 -10.48
CA GLY A 382 18.33 -4.28 -10.10
C GLY A 382 18.41 -4.59 -8.60
N LEU A 383 17.41 -4.17 -7.81
CA LEU A 383 17.34 -4.55 -6.40
C LEU A 383 17.09 -6.07 -6.26
N PRO A 384 17.73 -6.73 -5.28
CA PRO A 384 17.46 -8.13 -4.99
C PRO A 384 15.97 -8.38 -4.67
N GLU A 385 15.41 -9.46 -5.20
CA GLU A 385 14.02 -9.84 -4.95
C GLU A 385 13.71 -9.99 -3.45
N THR A 386 14.66 -10.49 -2.68
CA THR A 386 14.60 -10.64 -1.22
C THR A 386 14.46 -9.32 -0.47
N MET A 387 14.92 -8.20 -1.05
CA MET A 387 14.74 -6.85 -0.51
C MET A 387 13.39 -6.26 -0.97
N VAL A 388 13.00 -6.50 -2.22
CA VAL A 388 11.78 -5.94 -2.82
C VAL A 388 10.50 -6.54 -2.21
N TYR A 389 10.41 -7.86 -2.14
CA TYR A 389 9.23 -8.57 -1.63
C TYR A 389 9.27 -8.82 -0.14
N ARG A 390 10.23 -8.21 0.55
CA ARG A 390 10.38 -8.31 1.99
C ARG A 390 9.08 -7.92 2.70
N HIS A 391 8.71 -8.70 3.71
CA HIS A 391 7.58 -8.36 4.56
C HIS A 391 7.80 -7.00 5.23
N PRO A 392 6.75 -6.17 5.34
CA PRO A 392 6.81 -4.91 6.06
C PRO A 392 7.40 -5.10 7.47
N PHE A 393 8.24 -4.17 7.88
CA PHE A 393 8.87 -4.17 9.19
C PHE A 393 8.63 -2.81 9.86
N PRO A 394 8.14 -2.78 11.11
CA PRO A 394 7.79 -1.53 11.78
C PRO A 394 9.05 -0.70 12.04
N GLY A 395 8.93 0.64 12.01
CA GLY A 395 10.04 1.54 12.34
C GLY A 395 10.66 1.30 13.73
N PRO A 396 9.86 1.08 14.80
CA PRO A 396 10.36 0.63 16.10
C PRO A 396 11.01 -0.77 16.10
N GLY A 397 10.88 -1.52 15.00
CA GLY A 397 11.46 -2.85 14.83
C GLY A 397 11.00 -3.84 15.89
N LEU A 398 11.95 -4.61 16.42
CA LEU A 398 11.70 -5.64 17.41
C LEU A 398 11.24 -5.10 18.77
N SER A 399 11.33 -3.79 19.06
CA SER A 399 10.93 -3.24 20.36
C SER A 399 9.45 -3.43 20.68
N ILE A 400 8.59 -3.44 19.64
CA ILE A 400 7.14 -3.68 19.75
C ILE A 400 6.78 -5.16 19.54
N ARG A 401 7.78 -6.02 19.38
CA ARG A 401 7.62 -7.48 19.30
C ARG A 401 8.15 -8.19 20.56
N ILE A 402 8.55 -7.42 21.56
CA ILE A 402 8.94 -7.90 22.88
C ILE A 402 7.92 -7.33 23.87
N ILE A 403 7.04 -8.20 24.40
CA ILE A 403 6.09 -7.82 25.45
C ILE A 403 6.85 -7.73 26.77
N GLY A 404 7.03 -6.51 27.27
CA GLY A 404 7.89 -6.19 28.41
C GLY A 404 9.08 -5.29 28.04
N GLU A 405 10.09 -5.24 28.92
CA GLU A 405 11.31 -4.45 28.72
C GLU A 405 12.14 -4.97 27.53
N VAL A 406 12.76 -4.05 26.78
CA VAL A 406 13.64 -4.36 25.66
C VAL A 406 15.10 -4.36 26.14
N THR A 407 15.75 -5.53 26.07
CA THR A 407 17.16 -5.71 26.40
C THR A 407 17.89 -6.41 25.27
N ARG A 408 19.23 -6.30 25.23
CA ARG A 408 20.08 -7.00 24.24
C ARG A 408 19.81 -8.51 24.21
N GLU A 409 19.76 -9.13 25.39
CA GLU A 409 19.45 -10.56 25.55
C GLU A 409 18.08 -10.93 24.94
N ARG A 410 17.02 -10.16 25.26
CA ARG A 410 15.67 -10.42 24.72
C ARG A 410 15.59 -10.21 23.20
N LEU A 411 16.35 -9.24 22.68
CA LEU A 411 16.47 -9.02 21.23
C LEU A 411 17.17 -10.20 20.55
N ASP A 412 18.24 -10.73 21.12
CA ASP A 412 18.98 -11.84 20.54
C ASP A 412 18.14 -13.13 20.52
N ILE A 413 17.41 -13.41 21.61
CA ILE A 413 16.42 -14.51 21.68
C ILE A 413 15.36 -14.35 20.56
N LEU A 414 14.77 -13.17 20.44
CA LEU A 414 13.72 -12.92 19.45
C LEU A 414 14.26 -12.99 18.02
N ARG A 415 15.47 -12.47 17.76
CA ARG A 415 16.13 -12.54 16.45
C ARG A 415 16.35 -13.97 15.99
N ALA A 416 16.76 -14.85 16.90
CA ALA A 416 16.96 -16.26 16.59
C ALA A 416 15.63 -16.94 16.21
N ALA A 417 14.57 -16.70 16.99
CA ALA A 417 13.24 -17.24 16.70
C ALA A 417 12.63 -16.71 15.40
N ASP A 418 12.74 -15.40 15.15
CA ASP A 418 12.30 -14.74 13.92
C ASP A 418 13.03 -15.28 12.68
N LEU A 419 14.35 -15.49 12.78
CA LEU A 419 15.16 -16.05 11.70
C LEU A 419 14.71 -17.46 11.31
N ILE A 420 14.41 -18.32 12.30
CA ILE A 420 13.88 -19.67 12.06
C ILE A 420 12.53 -19.60 11.35
N ALA A 421 11.60 -18.80 11.87
CA ALA A 421 10.27 -18.65 11.28
C ALA A 421 10.34 -18.19 9.82
N ARG A 422 11.18 -17.20 9.51
CA ARG A 422 11.40 -16.73 8.13
C ARG A 422 12.04 -17.78 7.24
N THR A 423 13.04 -18.50 7.74
CA THR A 423 13.74 -19.54 6.97
C THR A 423 12.78 -20.66 6.55
N GLU A 424 11.94 -21.13 7.47
CA GLU A 424 10.95 -22.17 7.18
C GLU A 424 9.80 -21.67 6.29
N LEU A 425 9.41 -20.40 6.42
CA LEU A 425 8.43 -19.79 5.53
C LEU A 425 8.95 -19.77 4.08
N THR A 426 10.20 -19.34 3.90
CA THR A 426 10.85 -19.32 2.58
C THR A 426 11.04 -20.73 2.03
N ALA A 427 11.45 -21.70 2.86
CA ALA A 427 11.56 -23.09 2.44
C ALA A 427 10.22 -23.69 1.98
N ALA A 428 9.10 -23.18 2.52
CA ALA A 428 7.75 -23.57 2.12
C ALA A 428 7.22 -22.82 0.87
N GLY A 429 7.95 -21.82 0.37
CA GLY A 429 7.54 -21.01 -0.79
C GLY A 429 6.39 -20.04 -0.49
N LEU A 430 6.15 -19.71 0.78
CA LEU A 430 4.98 -18.93 1.23
C LEU A 430 5.27 -17.42 1.38
N ASP A 431 6.46 -16.95 1.02
CA ASP A 431 6.86 -15.54 1.20
C ASP A 431 5.91 -14.54 0.53
N ARG A 432 5.34 -14.92 -0.63
CA ARG A 432 4.42 -14.08 -1.40
C ARG A 432 2.96 -14.20 -0.96
N ASP A 433 2.60 -15.32 -0.35
CA ASP A 433 1.23 -15.58 0.12
C ASP A 433 0.97 -14.88 1.46
N ILE A 434 2.01 -14.72 2.27
CA ILE A 434 1.96 -14.06 3.57
C ILE A 434 2.31 -12.59 3.41
N TRP A 435 1.44 -11.71 3.91
CA TRP A 435 1.66 -10.28 3.87
C TRP A 435 2.71 -9.83 4.90
N GLN A 436 2.58 -10.35 6.13
CA GLN A 436 3.55 -10.14 7.21
C GLN A 436 3.52 -11.32 8.17
N PHE A 437 4.66 -11.64 8.77
CA PHE A 437 4.78 -12.70 9.78
C PHE A 437 5.56 -12.24 11.03
N PRO A 438 4.98 -11.42 11.93
CA PRO A 438 5.62 -11.13 13.20
C PRO A 438 5.86 -12.39 14.03
N VAL A 439 7.01 -12.43 14.69
CA VAL A 439 7.29 -13.30 15.83
C VAL A 439 7.34 -12.41 17.05
N VAL A 440 6.62 -12.76 18.12
CA VAL A 440 6.50 -11.94 19.33
C VAL A 440 7.00 -12.73 20.54
N LEU A 441 7.91 -12.14 21.31
CA LEU A 441 8.43 -12.71 22.55
C LEU A 441 7.59 -12.25 23.75
N LEU A 442 7.00 -13.20 24.48
CA LEU A 442 6.32 -12.92 25.75
C LEU A 442 7.35 -12.89 26.89
N ALA A 443 8.16 -11.84 26.92
CA ALA A 443 9.39 -11.80 27.71
C ALA A 443 9.15 -11.79 29.24
N ASP A 444 7.98 -11.34 29.69
CA ASP A 444 7.62 -11.36 31.12
C ASP A 444 6.84 -12.62 31.52
N VAL A 445 6.55 -13.51 30.57
CA VAL A 445 5.88 -14.80 30.82
C VAL A 445 6.91 -15.92 30.85
N ARG A 446 6.76 -16.83 31.82
CA ARG A 446 7.53 -18.08 31.90
C ARG A 446 6.60 -19.28 31.76
N SER A 447 7.03 -20.27 30.99
CA SER A 447 6.32 -21.53 30.82
C SER A 447 7.16 -22.71 31.28
N VAL A 448 6.52 -23.74 31.82
CA VAL A 448 7.21 -24.98 32.19
C VAL A 448 7.39 -25.83 30.94
N GLY A 449 8.60 -26.29 30.68
CA GLY A 449 8.92 -27.20 29.59
C GLY A 449 9.72 -28.40 30.06
N VAL A 450 9.88 -29.36 29.16
CA VAL A 450 10.88 -30.43 29.26
C VAL A 450 11.65 -30.39 27.96
N GLN A 451 12.91 -29.96 28.03
CA GLN A 451 13.85 -29.96 26.90
C GLN A 451 15.01 -30.87 27.30
N GLY A 452 15.25 -31.93 26.51
CA GLY A 452 16.06 -33.07 26.95
C GLY A 452 15.40 -33.82 28.11
N ASP A 453 16.20 -34.18 29.14
CA ASP A 453 15.73 -34.88 30.35
C ASP A 453 15.46 -33.92 31.54
N GLY A 454 15.60 -32.61 31.33
CA GLY A 454 15.51 -31.59 32.38
C GLY A 454 14.24 -30.73 32.30
N ARG A 455 13.76 -30.26 33.46
CA ARG A 455 12.67 -29.28 33.54
C ARG A 455 13.20 -27.88 33.22
N THR A 456 12.57 -27.19 32.28
CA THR A 456 12.95 -25.83 31.87
C THR A 456 11.87 -24.80 32.18
N TYR A 457 12.28 -23.52 32.27
CA TYR A 457 11.40 -22.36 32.47
C TYR A 457 11.73 -21.28 31.43
N GLY A 458 11.36 -21.53 30.17
CA GLY A 458 11.58 -20.63 29.05
C GLY A 458 10.44 -19.62 28.84
N HIS A 459 10.64 -18.73 27.88
CA HIS A 459 9.65 -17.80 27.37
C HIS A 459 8.77 -18.48 26.31
N PRO A 460 7.47 -18.18 26.28
CA PRO A 460 6.66 -18.43 25.11
C PRO A 460 6.97 -17.42 23.99
N VAL A 461 6.87 -17.87 22.74
CA VAL A 461 6.78 -16.99 21.57
C VAL A 461 5.47 -17.20 20.81
N VAL A 462 5.00 -16.13 20.17
CA VAL A 462 3.80 -16.13 19.34
C VAL A 462 4.20 -15.97 17.88
N LEU A 463 3.70 -16.86 17.04
CA LEU A 463 3.74 -16.79 15.59
C LEU A 463 2.49 -16.04 15.10
N ARG A 464 2.68 -14.99 14.29
CA ARG A 464 1.60 -14.11 13.82
C ARG A 464 1.55 -13.97 12.30
N PRO A 465 1.33 -15.03 11.51
CA PRO A 465 1.24 -14.88 10.07
C PRO A 465 -0.12 -14.24 9.68
N VAL A 466 -0.11 -13.23 8.80
CA VAL A 466 -1.33 -12.56 8.33
C VAL A 466 -1.36 -12.39 6.82
N THR A 467 -2.56 -12.40 6.25
CA THR A 467 -2.85 -12.06 4.85
C THR A 467 -3.65 -10.77 4.79
N SER A 468 -3.26 -9.84 3.91
CA SER A 468 -3.91 -8.55 3.75
C SER A 468 -3.62 -7.96 2.37
N GLU A 469 -4.54 -7.15 1.85
CA GLU A 469 -4.34 -6.35 0.63
C GLU A 469 -3.85 -4.92 0.95
N ASP A 470 -4.32 -4.33 2.06
CA ASP A 470 -4.15 -2.89 2.37
C ASP A 470 -3.72 -2.59 3.82
N ALA A 471 -3.46 -3.63 4.62
CA ALA A 471 -3.19 -3.57 6.06
C ALA A 471 -4.31 -2.96 6.94
N MET A 472 -5.40 -2.43 6.37
CA MET A 472 -6.54 -1.88 7.11
C MET A 472 -7.39 -3.01 7.67
N THR A 473 -7.58 -4.06 6.87
CA THR A 473 -8.15 -5.34 7.31
C THR A 473 -7.14 -6.46 7.06
N ALA A 474 -7.05 -7.42 7.97
CA ALA A 474 -6.15 -8.55 7.80
C ALA A 474 -6.77 -9.79 8.42
N ASP A 475 -6.62 -10.93 7.74
CA ASP A 475 -6.99 -12.22 8.31
C ASP A 475 -5.71 -12.96 8.74
N TRP A 476 -5.83 -13.85 9.73
CA TRP A 476 -4.69 -14.68 10.10
C TRP A 476 -4.46 -15.73 8.99
N ALA A 477 -3.20 -15.99 8.67
CA ALA A 477 -2.88 -16.89 7.58
C ALA A 477 -2.96 -18.35 8.01
N ARG A 478 -3.61 -19.19 7.21
CA ARG A 478 -3.77 -20.63 7.47
C ARG A 478 -2.52 -21.36 6.98
N LEU A 479 -1.40 -21.18 7.68
CA LEU A 479 -0.17 -21.89 7.36
C LEU A 479 -0.40 -23.42 7.41
N PRO A 480 0.19 -24.19 6.49
CA PRO A 480 0.18 -25.65 6.57
C PRO A 480 0.68 -26.13 7.93
N TYR A 481 -0.01 -27.10 8.54
CA TYR A 481 0.33 -27.56 9.89
C TYR A 481 1.74 -28.13 9.99
N ASP A 482 2.27 -28.73 8.92
CA ASP A 482 3.64 -29.22 8.86
C ASP A 482 4.68 -28.08 8.89
N VAL A 483 4.38 -26.93 8.28
CA VAL A 483 5.23 -25.73 8.37
C VAL A 483 5.24 -25.20 9.80
N ILE A 484 4.06 -25.12 10.44
CA ILE A 484 3.94 -24.67 11.84
C ILE A 484 4.72 -25.62 12.78
N GLU A 485 4.58 -26.93 12.59
CA GLU A 485 5.28 -27.95 13.39
C GLU A 485 6.80 -27.84 13.24
N ARG A 486 7.31 -27.66 12.01
CA ARG A 486 8.75 -27.45 11.74
C ARG A 486 9.27 -26.20 12.45
N ILE A 487 8.58 -25.06 12.29
CA ILE A 487 8.96 -23.81 12.96
C ILE A 487 8.98 -24.01 14.48
N SER A 488 7.92 -24.59 15.03
CA SER A 488 7.79 -24.82 16.48
C SER A 488 8.95 -25.67 17.01
N THR A 489 9.22 -26.80 16.34
CA THR A 489 10.26 -27.75 16.73
C THR A 489 11.64 -27.13 16.66
N ARG A 490 11.96 -26.41 15.58
CA ARG A 490 13.24 -25.72 15.42
C ARG A 490 13.43 -24.65 16.48
N ILE A 491 12.44 -23.78 16.70
CA ILE A 491 12.52 -22.74 17.74
C ILE A 491 12.80 -23.35 19.10
N THR A 492 12.05 -24.38 19.52
CA THR A 492 12.23 -24.98 20.86
C THR A 492 13.49 -25.82 21.02
N ASN A 493 14.15 -26.22 19.92
CA ASN A 493 15.38 -27.01 19.96
C ASN A 493 16.65 -26.18 19.74
N GLU A 494 16.54 -25.06 19.03
CA GLU A 494 17.68 -24.23 18.64
C GLU A 494 17.80 -22.93 19.48
N VAL A 495 16.74 -22.53 20.19
CA VAL A 495 16.73 -21.35 21.07
C VAL A 495 16.43 -21.76 22.51
N ASP A 496 17.49 -21.91 23.32
CA ASP A 496 17.44 -22.49 24.67
C ASP A 496 16.44 -21.77 25.61
N GLU A 497 16.28 -20.47 25.44
CA GLU A 497 15.40 -19.64 26.27
C GLU A 497 13.92 -19.79 25.92
N ILE A 498 13.57 -20.42 24.80
CA ILE A 498 12.19 -20.62 24.34
C ILE A 498 11.80 -22.09 24.47
N ASN A 499 10.70 -22.34 25.17
CA ASN A 499 10.20 -23.72 25.37
C ASN A 499 8.74 -23.90 24.99
N ARG A 500 8.14 -22.87 24.38
CA ARG A 500 6.75 -22.90 23.92
C ARG A 500 6.53 -21.97 22.75
N VAL A 501 5.80 -22.46 21.76
CA VAL A 501 5.39 -21.70 20.59
C VAL A 501 3.87 -21.72 20.50
N THR A 502 3.26 -20.58 20.23
CA THR A 502 1.82 -20.43 19.99
C THR A 502 1.56 -19.77 18.64
N LEU A 503 0.36 -19.93 18.11
CA LEU A 503 -0.10 -19.29 16.88
C LEU A 503 -1.24 -18.34 17.21
N ASP A 504 -1.15 -17.11 16.74
CA ASP A 504 -2.24 -16.14 16.88
C ASP A 504 -3.22 -16.23 15.71
N VAL A 505 -4.44 -16.67 16.04
CA VAL A 505 -5.55 -16.90 15.10
C VAL A 505 -6.60 -15.78 15.14
N THR A 506 -6.22 -14.58 15.59
CA THR A 506 -7.12 -13.42 15.71
C THR A 506 -7.10 -12.59 14.43
N SER A 507 -8.23 -12.28 13.80
CA SER A 507 -8.24 -11.37 12.63
C SER A 507 -8.13 -9.89 13.06
N LYS A 508 -7.84 -8.99 12.12
CA LYS A 508 -7.96 -7.53 12.27
C LYS A 508 -9.19 -7.07 11.49
N PRO A 509 -10.28 -6.63 12.17
CA PRO A 509 -10.53 -6.62 13.63
C PRO A 509 -10.88 -8.01 14.23
N PRO A 510 -10.85 -8.21 15.58
CA PRO A 510 -10.67 -7.21 16.63
C PRO A 510 -9.20 -6.95 17.05
N GLY A 511 -8.26 -7.78 16.62
CA GLY A 511 -6.84 -7.60 16.93
C GLY A 511 -6.16 -6.58 16.01
N THR A 512 -4.88 -6.33 16.28
CA THR A 512 -3.96 -5.67 15.35
C THR A 512 -3.01 -6.70 14.73
N ILE A 513 -2.17 -6.28 13.77
CA ILE A 513 -1.18 -7.18 13.18
C ILE A 513 -0.01 -7.37 14.15
N GLU A 514 0.58 -6.27 14.62
CA GLU A 514 1.55 -6.27 15.73
C GLU A 514 0.81 -6.38 17.08
N TRP A 515 1.51 -6.85 18.12
CA TRP A 515 0.95 -7.04 19.47
C TRP A 515 1.08 -5.80 20.39
N GLU A 516 1.92 -4.83 20.01
CA GLU A 516 2.13 -3.52 20.64
C GLU A 516 2.21 -2.42 19.57
#